data_AF-A0A9P4LFC2-F1
#
_entry.id   AF-A0A9P4LFC2-F1
#
_cell.length_a   1.000
_cell.length_b   1.000
_cell.length_c   1.000
_cell.angle_alpha   90.00
_cell.angle_beta   90.00
_cell.angle_gamma   90.00
#
_symmetry.space_group_name_H-M   'P 1'
#
loop_
_entity.id
_entity.type
_entity.pdbx_description
1 polymer ?
#
loop_
_entity_poly.entity_id
_entity_poly.type
_entity_poly.pdbx_seq_one_letter_code
_entity_poly.pdbx_strand_id
1 'polypeptide(L)'
;MSGSSRTTSSRATSSRATSSRATSSKSWFKWTRWDEHLQAYSDWKLLAYAIQSPRDDELELPQVVAAIEQLVEQAVQGLSTLAIDTLRWLRSAKANEPDVRPLGRMQNKESQQRAARLWARLLCYCIRLVATEEQQQEQKKSPLQALVGIACLFP
;
A
#
# COMPACT_ATOMS: atom_id res chain seq x y z
N MET A 1 27.64 -5.04 -72.32
CA MET A 1 26.32 -4.64 -71.81
C MET A 1 26.29 -5.09 -70.36
N SER A 2 26.74 -4.28 -69.38
CA SER A 2 26.04 -3.12 -68.79
C SER A 2 24.75 -3.55 -68.08
N GLY A 3 24.45 -3.29 -66.81
CA GLY A 3 25.09 -2.54 -65.70
C GLY A 3 24.40 -2.98 -64.38
N SER A 4 25.07 -2.99 -63.24
CA SER A 4 25.15 -1.93 -62.21
C SER A 4 23.81 -1.31 -61.72
N SER A 5 23.58 -1.54 -60.41
CA SER A 5 23.08 -0.60 -59.39
C SER A 5 21.57 -0.31 -59.25
N ARG A 6 21.02 -0.66 -58.06
CA ARG A 6 20.50 0.39 -57.15
C ARG A 6 20.49 -0.04 -55.67
N THR A 7 21.20 0.75 -54.89
CA THR A 7 21.24 0.87 -53.43
C THR A 7 20.08 1.75 -52.93
N THR A 8 19.49 1.38 -51.78
CA THR A 8 18.86 2.25 -50.76
C THR A 8 18.79 1.41 -49.47
N SER A 9 19.67 1.51 -48.47
CA SER A 9 19.88 2.58 -47.48
C SER A 9 18.60 3.13 -46.83
N SER A 10 18.35 2.72 -45.58
CA SER A 10 17.59 3.42 -44.53
C SER A 10 17.57 2.53 -43.27
N ARG A 11 18.68 2.39 -42.56
CA ARG A 11 18.97 3.06 -41.27
C ARG A 11 17.74 3.41 -40.43
N ALA A 12 17.47 2.53 -39.45
CA ALA A 12 17.17 2.79 -38.05
C ALA A 12 16.32 4.01 -37.67
N THR A 13 15.16 3.74 -37.07
CA THR A 13 14.75 4.41 -35.82
C THR A 13 14.37 3.38 -34.77
N SER A 14 15.31 3.19 -33.84
CA SER A 14 15.06 2.84 -32.45
C SER A 14 13.74 3.40 -31.91
N SER A 15 12.89 2.52 -31.39
CA SER A 15 12.35 2.75 -30.06
C SER A 15 12.46 1.46 -29.28
N ARG A 16 13.68 1.27 -28.76
CA ARG A 16 13.97 0.46 -27.57
C ARG A 16 12.91 0.80 -26.52
N ALA A 17 11.89 -0.03 -26.39
CA ALA A 17 11.08 -0.07 -25.19
C ALA A 17 12.04 -0.50 -24.08
N THR A 18 12.67 0.48 -23.44
CA THR A 18 13.37 0.30 -22.19
C THR A 18 12.31 -0.17 -21.20
N SER A 19 12.20 -1.49 -21.09
CA SER A 19 11.61 -2.15 -19.94
C SER A 19 12.37 -1.63 -18.72
N SER A 20 11.84 -0.59 -18.08
CA SER A 20 12.35 -0.02 -16.84
C SER A 20 12.01 -0.99 -15.70
N ARG A 21 12.65 -2.16 -15.70
CA ARG A 21 12.35 -3.25 -14.77
C ARG A 21 13.23 -3.24 -13.51
N ALA A 22 13.92 -2.14 -13.22
CA ALA A 22 14.81 -2.06 -12.05
C ALA A 22 14.94 -0.64 -11.47
N THR A 23 13.83 0.07 -11.25
CA THR A 23 13.86 1.35 -10.50
C THR A 23 12.58 1.66 -9.71
N SER A 24 11.68 0.68 -9.52
CA SER A 24 10.36 0.94 -8.95
C SER A 24 10.34 0.98 -7.41
N SER A 25 11.09 0.12 -6.71
CA SER A 25 10.99 0.02 -5.23
C SER A 25 11.41 1.31 -4.51
N LYS A 26 12.57 1.88 -4.87
CA LYS A 26 13.05 3.16 -4.31
C LYS A 26 12.13 4.34 -4.68
N SER A 27 11.42 4.26 -5.81
CA SER A 27 10.47 5.31 -6.22
C SER A 27 9.15 5.24 -5.46
N TRP A 28 8.65 4.04 -5.20
CA TRP A 28 7.40 3.84 -4.47
C TRP A 28 7.56 4.22 -3.00
N PHE A 29 8.64 3.76 -2.34
CA PHE A 29 8.92 4.11 -0.94
C PHE A 29 9.02 5.62 -0.74
N LYS A 30 9.74 6.32 -1.62
CA LYS A 30 9.85 7.78 -1.58
C LYS A 30 8.53 8.49 -1.86
N TRP A 31 7.74 8.00 -2.82
CA TRP A 31 6.45 8.60 -3.17
C TRP A 31 5.43 8.48 -2.04
N THR A 32 5.39 7.32 -1.39
CA THR A 32 4.50 7.02 -0.26
C THR A 32 5.05 7.47 1.09
N ARG A 33 6.31 7.90 1.15
CA ARG A 33 7.06 8.23 2.37
C ARG A 33 7.13 7.10 3.39
N TRP A 34 7.02 5.85 2.93
CA TRP A 34 7.19 4.68 3.79
C TRP A 34 8.60 4.60 4.37
N ASP A 35 9.61 5.17 3.70
CA ASP A 35 10.97 5.26 4.24
C ASP A 35 11.07 6.21 5.43
N GLU A 36 10.50 7.41 5.33
CA GLU A 36 10.42 8.38 6.44
C GLU A 36 9.62 7.81 7.61
N HIS A 37 8.45 7.21 7.33
CA HIS A 37 7.59 6.60 8.34
C HIS A 37 8.30 5.50 9.12
N LEU A 38 8.95 4.55 8.44
CA LEU A 38 9.63 3.44 9.11
C LEU A 38 10.87 3.91 9.90
N GLN A 39 11.54 4.98 9.46
CA GLN A 39 12.67 5.58 10.19
C GLN A 39 12.24 6.36 11.44
N ALA A 40 10.98 6.83 11.50
CA ALA A 40 10.46 7.56 12.65
C ALA A 40 10.36 6.69 13.92
N TYR A 41 10.28 5.36 13.78
CA TYR A 41 10.23 4.43 14.90
C TYR A 41 11.61 3.82 15.15
N SER A 42 12.21 4.15 16.30
CA SER A 42 13.46 3.53 16.74
C SER A 42 13.29 2.07 17.17
N ASP A 43 12.08 1.69 17.61
CA ASP A 43 11.78 0.33 18.03
C ASP A 43 11.22 -0.52 16.88
N TRP A 44 12.12 -1.26 16.23
CA TRP A 44 11.73 -2.20 15.17
C TRP A 44 10.84 -3.35 15.68
N LYS A 45 10.88 -3.68 16.98
CA LYS A 45 10.06 -4.76 17.55
C LYS A 45 8.58 -4.37 17.54
N LEU A 46 8.29 -3.09 17.80
CA LEU A 46 6.95 -2.53 17.65
C LEU A 46 6.44 -2.72 16.22
N LEU A 47 7.24 -2.34 15.21
CA LEU A 47 6.86 -2.49 13.80
C LEU A 47 6.66 -3.96 13.41
N ALA A 48 7.54 -4.84 13.88
CA ALA A 48 7.46 -6.28 13.64
C ALA A 48 6.25 -6.93 14.32
N TYR A 49 5.84 -6.43 15.48
CA TYR A 49 4.60 -6.83 16.15
C TYR A 49 3.37 -6.28 15.40
N ALA A 50 3.40 -5.00 15.01
CA ALA A 50 2.28 -4.30 14.40
C ALA A 50 1.79 -4.99 13.12
N ILE A 51 2.70 -5.54 12.30
CA ILE A 51 2.35 -6.22 11.04
C ILE A 51 1.87 -7.68 11.19
N GLN A 52 1.95 -8.27 12.39
CA GLN A 52 1.55 -9.66 12.62
C GLN A 52 0.05 -9.85 12.37
N SER A 53 -0.36 -11.08 12.09
CA SER A 53 -1.77 -11.43 12.14
C SER A 53 -2.34 -11.14 13.54
N PRO A 54 -3.66 -10.93 13.66
CA PRO A 54 -4.31 -10.85 14.95
C PRO A 54 -3.94 -12.05 15.82
N ARG A 55 -3.72 -11.79 17.10
CA ARG A 55 -3.49 -12.83 18.12
C ARG A 55 -4.78 -13.14 18.85
N ASP A 56 -4.80 -14.26 19.58
CA ASP A 56 -6.00 -14.72 20.30
C ASP A 56 -6.40 -13.79 21.46
N ASP A 57 -5.47 -12.98 21.98
CA ASP A 57 -5.69 -11.98 23.03
C ASP A 57 -6.33 -10.68 22.50
N GLU A 58 -6.33 -10.47 21.19
CA GLU A 58 -6.89 -9.29 20.55
C GLU A 58 -8.31 -9.59 20.07
N LEU A 59 -9.34 -9.29 20.86
CA LEU A 59 -10.73 -9.71 20.54
C LEU A 59 -11.34 -9.00 19.32
N GLU A 60 -10.91 -7.77 19.03
CA GLU A 60 -11.50 -6.92 17.98
C GLU A 60 -10.80 -7.08 16.62
N LEU A 61 -9.48 -7.30 16.62
CA LEU A 61 -8.66 -7.39 15.40
C LEU A 61 -9.06 -8.55 14.46
N PRO A 62 -9.42 -9.76 14.95
CA PRO A 62 -9.95 -10.84 14.12
C PRO A 62 -11.24 -10.44 13.39
N GLN A 63 -12.12 -9.69 14.06
CA GLN A 63 -13.38 -9.21 13.47
C GLN A 63 -13.09 -8.22 12.34
N VAL A 64 -12.13 -7.31 12.58
CA VAL A 64 -11.66 -6.35 11.57
C VAL A 64 -11.07 -7.09 10.36
N VAL A 65 -10.20 -8.09 10.58
CA VAL A 65 -9.62 -8.89 9.49
C VAL A 65 -10.71 -9.59 8.68
N ALA A 66 -11.68 -10.23 9.34
CA ALA A 66 -12.78 -10.89 8.66
C ALA A 66 -13.61 -9.89 7.82
N ALA A 67 -13.92 -8.71 8.38
CA ALA A 67 -14.64 -7.66 7.67
C ALA A 67 -13.87 -7.17 6.43
N ILE A 68 -12.55 -7.00 6.53
CA ILE A 68 -11.70 -6.58 5.41
C ILE A 68 -11.67 -7.65 4.32
N GLU A 69 -11.47 -8.92 4.68
CA GLU A 69 -11.46 -10.01 3.70
C GLU A 69 -12.80 -10.12 2.97
N GLN A 70 -13.92 -9.97 3.70
CA GLN A 70 -15.26 -9.94 3.12
C GLN A 70 -15.48 -8.74 2.20
N LEU A 71 -15.06 -7.55 2.63
CA LEU A 71 -15.17 -6.32 1.83
C LEU A 71 -14.39 -6.42 0.53
N VAL A 72 -13.17 -6.97 0.57
CA VAL A 72 -12.36 -7.20 -0.64
C VAL A 72 -13.04 -8.21 -1.56
N GLU A 73 -13.57 -9.32 -1.05
CA GLU A 73 -14.27 -10.30 -1.89
C GLU A 73 -15.54 -9.70 -2.51
N GLN A 74 -16.33 -8.94 -1.76
CA GLN A 74 -17.52 -8.24 -2.27
C GLN A 74 -17.15 -7.22 -3.34
N ALA A 75 -16.11 -6.41 -3.11
CA ALA A 75 -15.62 -5.44 -4.09
C ALA A 75 -15.16 -6.13 -5.39
N VAL A 76 -14.45 -7.25 -5.28
CA VAL A 76 -13.99 -8.02 -6.45
C VAL A 76 -15.16 -8.66 -7.20
N GLN A 77 -16.17 -9.19 -6.50
CA GLN A 77 -17.39 -9.71 -7.13
C GLN A 77 -18.16 -8.59 -7.85
N GLY A 78 -18.23 -7.41 -7.23
CA GLY A 78 -18.84 -6.20 -7.77
C GLY A 78 -18.14 -5.63 -8.99
N LEU A 79 -16.88 -5.98 -9.29
CA LEU A 79 -16.20 -5.52 -10.51
C LEU A 79 -16.97 -5.90 -11.78
N SER A 80 -17.69 -7.03 -11.75
CA SER A 80 -18.51 -7.49 -12.88
C SER A 80 -19.73 -6.62 -13.17
N THR A 81 -20.17 -5.77 -12.24
CA THR A 81 -21.33 -4.89 -12.40
C THR A 81 -20.95 -3.50 -12.92
N LEU A 82 -19.66 -3.17 -12.94
CA LEU A 82 -19.15 -1.87 -13.38
C LEU A 82 -18.98 -1.81 -14.90
N ALA A 83 -19.11 -0.60 -15.46
CA ALA A 83 -18.78 -0.33 -16.86
C ALA A 83 -17.28 -0.53 -17.12
N ILE A 84 -16.95 -0.98 -18.34
CA ILE A 84 -15.56 -1.26 -18.76
C ILE A 84 -14.67 -0.03 -18.60
N ASP A 85 -15.18 1.17 -18.89
CA ASP A 85 -14.41 2.41 -18.74
C ASP A 85 -14.07 2.69 -17.27
N THR A 86 -15.01 2.48 -16.35
CA THR A 86 -14.75 2.59 -14.91
C THR A 86 -13.66 1.60 -14.47
N LEU A 87 -13.70 0.37 -14.96
CA LEU A 87 -12.68 -0.64 -14.65
C LEU A 87 -11.30 -0.24 -15.18
N ARG A 88 -11.22 0.42 -16.34
CA ARG A 88 -9.95 0.95 -16.89
C ARG A 88 -9.39 2.10 -16.07
N TRP A 89 -10.26 2.98 -15.58
CA TRP A 89 -9.87 4.04 -14.64
C TRP A 89 -9.36 3.45 -13.33
N LEU A 90 -10.05 2.48 -12.75
CA LEU A 90 -9.64 1.81 -11.50
C LEU A 90 -8.29 1.10 -11.60
N ARG A 91 -7.93 0.59 -12.79
CA ARG A 91 -6.62 -0.05 -13.00
C ARG A 91 -5.49 0.95 -13.14
N SER A 92 -5.79 2.17 -13.57
CA SER A 92 -4.74 3.12 -13.95
C SER A 92 -3.91 3.57 -12.76
N ALA A 93 -2.60 3.58 -12.95
CA ALA A 93 -1.67 4.22 -12.01
C ALA A 93 -1.59 5.74 -12.21
N LYS A 94 -2.18 6.28 -13.29
CA LYS A 94 -2.17 7.71 -13.63
C LYS A 94 -3.53 8.31 -13.29
N ALA A 95 -3.54 9.48 -12.65
CA ALA A 95 -4.78 10.15 -12.27
C ALA A 95 -5.62 10.64 -13.47
N ASN A 96 -4.98 10.96 -14.59
CA ASN A 96 -5.61 11.67 -15.71
C ASN A 96 -5.78 10.83 -16.98
N GLU A 97 -5.44 9.54 -16.93
CA GLU A 97 -5.47 8.67 -18.12
C GLU A 97 -5.92 7.26 -17.73
N PRO A 98 -6.89 6.65 -18.42
CA PRO A 98 -7.32 5.28 -18.15
C PRO A 98 -6.30 4.25 -18.63
N ASP A 99 -6.26 3.08 -17.98
CA ASP A 99 -5.43 1.97 -18.46
C ASP A 99 -6.04 1.33 -19.72
N VAL A 100 -5.21 0.76 -20.60
CA VAL A 100 -5.68 0.03 -21.78
C VAL A 100 -6.54 -1.18 -21.38
N ARG A 101 -6.16 -1.84 -20.28
CA ARG A 101 -6.81 -3.05 -19.77
C ARG A 101 -7.77 -2.69 -18.63
N PRO A 102 -8.96 -3.30 -18.56
CA PRO A 102 -9.82 -3.13 -17.40
C PRO A 102 -9.21 -3.80 -16.16
N LEU A 103 -9.52 -3.28 -14.97
CA LEU A 103 -9.33 -3.99 -13.72
C LEU A 103 -10.22 -5.23 -13.72
N GLY A 104 -9.69 -6.35 -13.23
CA GLY A 104 -10.43 -7.60 -13.20
C GLY A 104 -9.98 -8.47 -12.05
N ARG A 105 -10.78 -9.52 -11.82
CA ARG A 105 -10.47 -10.55 -10.82
C ARG A 105 -9.15 -11.24 -11.14
N MET A 106 -8.38 -11.56 -10.10
CA MET A 106 -7.21 -12.42 -10.27
C MET A 106 -7.66 -13.82 -10.70
N GLN A 107 -6.96 -14.42 -11.68
CA GLN A 107 -7.31 -15.76 -12.18
C GLN A 107 -7.30 -16.82 -11.09
N ASN A 108 -6.36 -16.71 -10.14
CA ASN A 108 -6.25 -17.62 -9.01
C ASN A 108 -6.90 -17.02 -7.76
N LYS A 109 -7.97 -17.65 -7.28
CA LYS A 109 -8.70 -17.27 -6.06
C LYS A 109 -7.80 -17.26 -4.83
N GLU A 110 -6.85 -18.20 -4.72
CA GLU A 110 -5.90 -18.20 -3.60
C GLU A 110 -4.98 -16.98 -3.62
N SER A 111 -4.58 -16.53 -4.81
CA SER A 111 -3.73 -15.35 -4.94
C SER A 111 -4.49 -14.07 -4.56
N GLN A 112 -5.78 -14.02 -4.91
CA GLN A 112 -6.68 -12.96 -4.47
C GLN A 112 -6.82 -12.96 -2.93
N GLN A 113 -7.03 -14.13 -2.32
CA GLN A 113 -7.13 -14.25 -0.87
C GLN A 113 -5.83 -13.82 -0.18
N ARG A 114 -4.66 -14.19 -0.73
CA ARG A 114 -3.36 -13.74 -0.22
C ARG A 114 -3.24 -12.22 -0.30
N ALA A 115 -3.69 -11.58 -1.38
CA ALA A 115 -3.71 -10.13 -1.49
C ALA A 115 -4.64 -9.48 -0.44
N ALA A 116 -5.84 -10.03 -0.23
CA ALA A 116 -6.76 -9.56 0.81
C ALA A 116 -6.13 -9.66 2.21
N ARG A 117 -5.44 -10.75 2.51
CA ARG A 117 -4.70 -10.93 3.77
C ARG A 117 -3.57 -9.95 3.97
N LEU A 118 -2.86 -9.56 2.91
CA LEU A 118 -1.83 -8.53 2.98
C LEU A 118 -2.45 -7.17 3.33
N TRP A 119 -3.59 -6.83 2.74
CA TRP A 119 -4.35 -5.64 3.11
C TRP A 119 -4.83 -5.68 4.56
N ALA A 120 -5.33 -6.82 5.01
CA ALA A 120 -5.74 -6.99 6.40
C ALA A 120 -4.59 -6.78 7.37
N ARG A 121 -3.40 -7.34 7.09
CA ARG A 121 -2.19 -7.11 7.90
C ARG A 121 -1.75 -5.65 7.92
N LEU A 122 -1.84 -4.96 6.79
CA LEU A 122 -1.53 -3.53 6.73
C LEU A 122 -2.49 -2.72 7.60
N LEU A 123 -3.78 -3.07 7.62
CA LEU A 123 -4.75 -2.39 8.48
C LEU A 123 -4.54 -2.71 9.97
N CYS A 124 -4.21 -3.96 10.32
CA CYS A 124 -3.80 -4.29 11.68
C CYS A 124 -2.57 -3.48 12.12
N TYR A 125 -1.60 -3.30 11.21
CA TYR A 125 -0.43 -2.46 11.43
C TYR A 125 -0.81 -1.01 11.74
N CYS A 126 -1.69 -0.41 10.93
CA CYS A 126 -2.17 0.96 11.17
C CYS A 126 -2.91 1.07 12.52
N ILE A 127 -3.83 0.15 12.81
CA ILE A 127 -4.62 0.17 14.05
C ILE A 127 -3.70 0.08 15.29
N ARG A 128 -2.77 -0.87 15.31
CA ARG A 128 -1.85 -1.05 16.43
C ARG A 128 -0.91 0.15 16.61
N LEU A 129 -0.47 0.78 15.53
CA LEU A 129 0.36 1.98 15.61
C LEU A 129 -0.41 3.17 16.19
N VAL A 130 -1.62 3.43 15.71
CA VAL A 130 -2.47 4.50 16.25
C VAL A 130 -2.72 4.29 17.75
N ALA A 131 -3.09 3.07 18.15
CA ALA A 131 -3.30 2.74 19.55
C ALA A 131 -2.03 2.94 20.41
N THR A 132 -0.85 2.59 19.85
CA THR A 132 0.43 2.79 20.56
C THR A 132 0.78 4.26 20.70
N GLU A 133 0.54 5.06 19.66
CA GLU A 133 0.79 6.51 19.68
C GLU A 133 -0.13 7.22 20.68
N GLU A 134 -1.40 6.84 20.74
CA GLU A 134 -2.37 7.34 21.72
C GLU A 134 -1.89 7.04 23.15
N GLN A 135 -1.48 5.78 23.42
CA GLN A 135 -0.93 5.39 24.72
C GLN A 135 0.33 6.19 25.09
N GLN A 136 1.25 6.42 24.15
CA GLN A 136 2.44 7.23 24.39
C GLN A 136 2.12 8.70 24.64
N GLN A 137 1.11 9.24 23.97
CA GLN A 137 0.66 10.62 24.19
C GLN A 137 0.01 10.77 25.57
N GLU A 138 -0.81 9.82 25.99
CA GLU A 138 -1.40 9.79 27.33
C GLU A 138 -0.34 9.66 28.42
N GLN A 139 0.64 8.79 28.24
CA GLN A 139 1.78 8.64 29.15
C GLN A 139 2.71 9.84 29.20
N LYS A 140 2.78 10.69 28.17
CA LYS A 140 3.51 11.97 28.21
C LYS A 140 2.71 13.07 28.91
N LYS A 141 1.38 13.04 28.76
CA LYS A 141 0.47 13.98 29.44
C LYS A 141 0.38 13.69 30.93
N SER A 142 0.37 12.43 31.37
CA SER A 142 0.24 12.07 32.79
C SER A 142 1.37 12.60 33.70
N PRO A 143 2.68 12.57 33.36
CA PRO A 143 3.73 13.16 34.19
C PRO A 143 3.70 14.70 34.14
N LEU A 144 3.35 15.31 33.00
CA LEU A 144 3.20 16.76 32.91
C LEU A 144 1.98 17.26 33.67
N GLN A 145 0.86 16.53 33.64
CA GLN A 145 -0.32 16.81 34.46
C GLN A 145 -0.04 16.59 35.95
N ALA A 146 0.73 15.56 36.31
CA ALA A 146 1.20 15.37 37.68
C ALA A 146 2.11 16.53 38.13
N LEU A 147 3.02 17.00 37.28
CA LEU A 147 3.88 18.16 37.56
C LEU A 147 3.10 19.48 37.63
N VAL A 148 2.08 19.69 36.79
CA VAL A 148 1.16 20.85 36.89
C VAL A 148 0.38 20.78 38.19
N GLY A 149 -0.13 19.60 38.57
CA GLY A 149 -0.78 19.39 39.87
C GLY A 149 0.15 19.68 41.06
N ILE A 150 1.43 19.32 40.97
CA ILE A 150 2.45 19.63 41.99
C ILE A 150 2.82 21.12 41.99
N ALA A 151 2.91 21.76 40.83
CA ALA A 151 3.19 23.19 40.71
C ALA A 151 2.06 24.05 41.29
N CYS A 152 0.80 23.57 41.23
CA CYS A 152 -0.33 24.22 41.90
C CYS A 152 -0.34 24.06 43.43
N LEU A 153 0.55 23.24 44.01
CA LEU A 153 0.69 23.05 45.47
C LEU A 153 1.76 23.95 46.10
N PHE A 154 2.53 24.69 45.31
CA PHE A 154 3.48 25.69 45.79
C PHE A 154 3.07 27.08 45.26
N PRO A 155 2.42 27.92 46.10
CA PRO A 155 2.03 29.29 45.73
C PRO A 155 3.23 30.24 45.58
#